data_AF-A0A956SXI8-F1
#
_entry.id   AF-A0A956SXI8-F1
#
_cell.length_a   1.000
_cell.length_b   1.000
_cell.length_c   1.000
_cell.angle_alpha   90.00
_cell.angle_beta   90.00
_cell.angle_gamma   90.00
#
_symmetry.space_group_name_H-M   'P 1'
#
loop_
_entity.id
_entity.type
_entity.pdbx_description
1 polymer ?
#
loop_
_entity_poly.entity_id
_entity_poly.type
_entity_poly.pdbx_seq_one_letter_code
_entity_poly.pdbx_strand_id
1 'polypeptide(L)'
;MKKYSKTRVLVGGLALASLLFTGCGNSDNFVFTNTVPNVTPVLTPPQAVNDARSALGNATVTYTAANGVLSNDTLNGGVISEFDGTASSGGTVTLNADGSFSYTPAAQFVGSETFTYTLANDDGESTATVTMTSTGSGWFVDNTAGTSGDGTQAAPFDTLDEAVATAQPGDTIYVRRGNGTTTGLSNPITLPQGVSLIGEGEGLILAQTVEAQGQAPQLGGTVTLSGNNVVSGFTFVSTGSAAIVGDGVADCTVSNNRFEEEASNLVQVYFASATGTTVVTDNTFIQDFDTDSVSILADATGSFNITNNTFELAGLTANGDDCVTILVEDGGNATFQISGNFFDGSGSTNPSMERGIHLNLRDNGSQASLTADGNRSTALSARDVEIITEDATQLTSAIFTNNVFEDCENLSVGLLASDSSELVAVLEANTISGGQEAIVADADDTSDLRLALRNNINLAGVLRAVRIQAGSAGSLCAEIVGNTFGGDLRFNESTSDSLDVEQFGDSMGSVLATLNTFTTGGIDVATGTVTSVTDNACSIP
;
A
#
# COMPACT_ATOMS: atom_id res chain seq x y z
N MET A 1 74.82 4.26 -33.42
CA MET A 1 74.15 3.24 -34.26
C MET A 1 73.85 2.01 -33.40
N LYS A 2 72.57 1.66 -33.21
CA LYS A 2 71.96 0.33 -32.83
C LYS A 2 72.62 -0.46 -31.67
N LYS A 3 71.95 -0.97 -30.62
CA LYS A 3 70.56 -1.48 -30.46
C LYS A 3 70.27 -1.75 -28.95
N TYR A 4 68.98 -1.76 -28.63
CA TYR A 4 68.25 -1.95 -27.36
C TYR A 4 68.57 -3.25 -26.56
N SER A 5 68.43 -3.28 -25.22
CA SER A 5 67.17 -3.70 -24.53
C SER A 5 67.07 -3.23 -23.07
N LYS A 6 65.94 -2.59 -22.73
CA LYS A 6 65.41 -2.33 -21.36
C LYS A 6 64.59 -3.58 -20.93
N THR A 7 64.39 -3.86 -19.64
CA THR A 7 63.12 -3.66 -18.90
C THR A 7 63.32 -4.25 -17.50
N ARG A 8 63.43 -3.44 -16.42
CA ARG A 8 62.36 -2.98 -15.50
C ARG A 8 61.54 -4.12 -14.87
N VAL A 9 61.92 -4.47 -13.65
CA VAL A 9 61.11 -5.29 -12.72
C VAL A 9 59.93 -4.44 -12.25
N LEU A 10 58.72 -4.96 -12.42
CA LEU A 10 57.47 -4.38 -11.94
C LEU A 10 57.19 -4.95 -10.54
N VAL A 11 57.07 -4.10 -9.53
CA VAL A 11 56.73 -4.50 -8.15
C VAL A 11 55.24 -4.24 -7.95
N GLY A 12 54.44 -5.29 -7.81
CA GLY A 12 53.04 -5.25 -7.38
C GLY A 12 52.98 -5.36 -5.85
N GLY A 13 52.29 -4.42 -5.21
CA GLY A 13 52.43 -4.14 -3.79
C GLY A 13 51.84 -5.18 -2.84
N LEU A 14 52.59 -5.47 -1.78
CA LEU A 14 52.10 -5.64 -0.42
C LEU A 14 53.30 -5.39 0.52
N ALA A 15 53.15 -4.40 1.42
CA ALA A 15 54.02 -4.06 2.55
C ALA A 15 55.55 -4.15 2.33
N LEU A 16 56.17 -3.11 1.76
CA LEU A 16 57.62 -2.91 1.91
C LEU A 16 57.92 -2.33 3.29
N ALA A 17 58.33 -3.20 4.22
CA ALA A 17 59.12 -2.79 5.37
C ALA A 17 60.36 -2.01 4.89
N SER A 18 60.64 -0.89 5.55
CA SER A 18 61.77 -0.02 5.25
C SER A 18 63.09 -0.77 5.51
N LEU A 19 63.73 -1.32 4.48
CA LEU A 19 65.06 -1.89 4.59
C LEU A 19 66.09 -0.74 4.69
N LEU A 20 66.35 -0.30 5.93
CA LEU A 20 67.49 0.57 6.25
C LEU A 20 68.78 -0.25 6.16
N PHE A 21 69.51 -0.12 5.05
CA PHE A 21 70.88 -0.61 4.96
C PHE A 21 71.83 0.39 5.63
N THR A 22 72.31 0.08 6.84
CA THR A 22 73.54 0.68 7.38
C THR A 22 74.59 -0.41 7.45
N GLY A 23 75.61 -0.30 6.60
CA GLY A 23 76.73 -1.24 6.56
C GLY A 23 77.83 -0.75 5.62
N CYS A 24 78.91 -0.23 6.19
CA CYS A 24 80.18 0.00 5.50
C CYS A 24 81.01 -1.29 5.64
N GLY A 25 81.30 -1.96 4.53
CA GLY A 25 82.13 -3.18 4.53
C GLY A 25 82.47 -3.62 3.12
N ASN A 26 83.76 -3.65 2.80
CA ASN A 26 84.37 -3.77 1.49
C ASN A 26 84.96 -5.17 1.25
N SER A 27 84.11 -6.20 1.28
CA SER A 27 84.49 -7.57 0.90
C SER A 27 83.46 -8.19 -0.04
N ASP A 28 83.92 -8.61 -1.22
CA ASP A 28 83.15 -9.18 -2.35
C ASP A 28 82.58 -10.58 -2.08
N ASN A 29 81.81 -10.76 -1.00
CA ASN A 29 80.92 -11.92 -0.87
C ASN A 29 79.76 -11.63 0.09
N PHE A 30 78.71 -10.98 -0.41
CA PHE A 30 77.43 -10.87 0.31
C PHE A 30 76.49 -11.99 -0.18
N VAL A 31 76.41 -13.08 0.57
CA VAL A 31 75.31 -14.05 0.41
C VAL A 31 74.11 -13.49 1.16
N PHE A 32 73.12 -12.95 0.45
CA PHE A 32 71.81 -12.69 1.02
C PHE A 32 71.10 -14.02 1.25
N THR A 33 71.23 -14.60 2.44
CA THR A 33 70.29 -15.66 2.86
C THR A 33 69.03 -14.95 3.34
N ASN A 34 68.01 -14.89 2.47
CA ASN A 34 66.68 -14.47 2.89
C ASN A 34 66.09 -15.56 3.80
N THR A 35 66.46 -15.52 5.08
CA THR A 35 65.82 -16.30 6.13
C THR A 35 64.64 -15.49 6.67
N VAL A 36 63.66 -15.17 5.80
CA VAL A 36 62.31 -15.00 6.35
C VAL A 36 61.88 -16.42 6.69
N PRO A 37 61.53 -16.73 7.96
CA PRO A 37 60.77 -17.95 8.20
C PRO A 37 59.58 -17.90 7.25
N ASN A 38 59.35 -18.97 6.50
CA ASN A 38 58.05 -19.18 5.89
C ASN A 38 57.06 -19.30 7.05
N VAL A 39 56.57 -18.17 7.56
CA VAL A 39 55.47 -18.14 8.51
C VAL A 39 54.26 -18.43 7.64
N THR A 40 53.98 -19.72 7.45
CA THR A 40 52.63 -20.13 7.06
C THR A 40 51.71 -19.49 8.09
N PRO A 41 50.75 -18.62 7.68
CA PRO A 41 49.78 -18.08 8.63
C PRO A 41 49.15 -19.28 9.35
N VAL A 42 49.17 -19.26 10.69
CA VAL A 42 48.43 -20.24 11.50
C VAL A 42 46.96 -19.92 11.25
N LEU A 43 46.27 -20.74 10.45
CA LEU A 43 44.82 -20.60 10.36
C LEU A 43 44.23 -21.19 11.65
N THR A 44 43.09 -20.67 12.06
CA THR A 44 42.27 -21.33 13.09
C THR A 44 41.22 -22.18 12.38
N PRO A 45 40.64 -23.19 13.03
CA PRO A 45 39.50 -23.91 12.45
C PRO A 45 38.41 -22.92 11.98
N PRO A 46 37.65 -23.26 10.93
CA PRO A 46 36.48 -22.48 10.56
C PRO A 46 35.46 -22.46 11.71
N GLN A 47 34.56 -21.47 11.70
CA GLN A 47 33.43 -21.40 12.61
C GLN A 47 32.15 -21.28 11.78
N ALA A 48 31.44 -22.41 11.68
CA ALA A 48 30.14 -22.48 11.04
C ALA A 48 29.04 -22.15 12.06
N VAL A 49 28.07 -21.34 11.67
CA VAL A 49 26.97 -20.87 12.52
C VAL A 49 25.65 -21.38 11.95
N ASN A 50 24.75 -21.85 12.81
CA ASN A 50 23.44 -22.36 12.39
C ASN A 50 22.62 -21.31 11.64
N ASP A 51 21.84 -21.78 10.67
CA ASP A 51 20.97 -20.97 9.83
C ASP A 51 19.50 -21.34 10.04
N ALA A 52 18.62 -20.36 9.81
CA ALA A 52 17.19 -20.58 9.67
C ALA A 52 16.67 -19.86 8.42
N ARG A 53 15.83 -20.54 7.64
CA ARG A 53 15.26 -20.05 6.37
C ARG A 53 13.85 -20.60 6.18
N SER A 54 13.06 -19.96 5.32
CA SER A 54 11.67 -20.34 5.03
C SER A 54 11.49 -20.83 3.59
N ALA A 55 10.46 -21.63 3.34
CA ALA A 55 10.04 -22.02 1.99
C ALA A 55 8.53 -22.24 1.97
N LEU A 56 7.94 -22.35 0.79
CA LEU A 56 6.59 -22.88 0.62
C LEU A 56 6.69 -24.34 0.17
N GLY A 57 5.78 -25.18 0.64
CA GLY A 57 5.61 -26.53 0.11
C GLY A 57 5.44 -26.48 -1.42
N ASN A 58 5.91 -27.50 -2.14
CA ASN A 58 5.86 -27.59 -3.61
C ASN A 58 6.63 -26.52 -4.41
N ALA A 59 7.32 -25.59 -3.77
CA ALA A 59 8.10 -24.54 -4.41
C ALA A 59 9.61 -24.76 -4.21
N THR A 60 10.39 -24.61 -5.27
CA THR A 60 11.85 -24.53 -5.19
C THR A 60 12.28 -23.11 -4.89
N VAL A 61 13.11 -22.94 -3.87
CA VAL A 61 13.69 -21.65 -3.47
C VAL A 61 15.20 -21.65 -3.69
N THR A 62 15.75 -20.50 -4.07
CA THR A 62 17.20 -20.31 -4.25
C THR A 62 17.67 -19.18 -3.34
N TYR A 63 18.67 -19.46 -2.51
CA TYR A 63 19.34 -18.47 -1.67
C TYR A 63 20.66 -18.08 -2.31
N THR A 64 20.82 -16.79 -2.63
CA THR A 64 22.09 -16.25 -3.16
C THR A 64 23.19 -16.30 -2.10
N ALA A 65 24.45 -16.18 -2.50
CA ALA A 65 25.57 -16.19 -1.54
C ALA A 65 25.44 -15.15 -0.41
N ALA A 66 24.84 -13.99 -0.70
CA ALA A 66 24.58 -12.94 0.29
C ALA A 66 23.64 -13.38 1.42
N ASN A 67 22.71 -14.31 1.13
CA ASN A 67 21.76 -14.89 2.09
C ASN A 67 22.00 -16.39 2.31
N GLY A 68 23.13 -16.90 1.80
CA GLY A 68 23.51 -18.29 1.81
C GLY A 68 23.99 -18.75 3.17
N VAL A 69 24.41 -20.01 3.26
CA VAL A 69 24.85 -20.62 4.53
C VAL A 69 26.13 -19.99 5.08
N LEU A 70 26.96 -19.38 4.22
CA LEU A 70 28.23 -18.78 4.64
C LEU A 70 28.10 -17.31 5.11
N SER A 71 26.91 -16.73 5.04
CA SER A 71 26.71 -15.28 5.25
C SER A 71 27.03 -14.80 6.66
N ASN A 72 26.95 -15.70 7.65
CA ASN A 72 27.20 -15.48 9.07
C ASN A 72 28.42 -16.26 9.60
N ASP A 73 29.19 -16.90 8.72
CA ASP A 73 30.30 -17.77 9.08
C ASP A 73 31.65 -17.07 9.15
N THR A 74 32.58 -17.64 9.92
CA THR A 74 33.99 -17.28 9.86
C THR A 74 34.80 -18.39 9.21
N LEU A 75 35.13 -18.21 7.92
CA LEU A 75 35.76 -19.28 7.13
C LEU A 75 37.19 -19.62 7.55
N ASN A 76 38.00 -18.65 7.98
CA ASN A 76 39.44 -18.86 8.27
C ASN A 76 40.18 -19.63 7.16
N GLY A 77 39.87 -19.36 5.89
CA GLY A 77 40.42 -20.09 4.74
C GLY A 77 39.82 -21.47 4.49
N GLY A 78 38.81 -21.86 5.28
CA GLY A 78 38.02 -23.07 5.08
C GLY A 78 37.01 -22.94 3.96
N VAL A 79 36.60 -24.11 3.47
CA VAL A 79 35.61 -24.29 2.40
C VAL A 79 34.58 -25.30 2.83
N ILE A 80 33.42 -25.30 2.17
CA ILE A 80 32.41 -26.35 2.35
C ILE A 80 33.02 -27.68 1.90
N SER A 81 33.21 -28.62 2.83
CA SER A 81 33.79 -29.94 2.59
C SER A 81 32.74 -31.03 2.46
N GLU A 82 31.59 -30.87 3.13
CA GLU A 82 30.50 -31.84 3.17
C GLU A 82 29.17 -31.11 3.38
N PHE A 83 28.08 -31.68 2.83
CA PHE A 83 26.72 -31.26 3.13
C PHE A 83 25.72 -32.39 2.88
N ASP A 84 24.57 -32.31 3.54
CA ASP A 84 23.44 -33.20 3.31
C ASP A 84 22.64 -32.77 2.07
N GLY A 85 22.67 -33.56 0.99
CA GLY A 85 21.88 -33.30 -0.21
C GLY A 85 20.38 -33.60 -0.07
N THR A 86 19.97 -34.15 1.07
CA THR A 86 18.57 -34.42 1.41
C THR A 86 18.32 -34.04 2.86
N ALA A 87 17.34 -33.18 3.09
CA ALA A 87 16.95 -32.75 4.42
C ALA A 87 16.16 -33.84 5.17
N SER A 88 16.00 -33.66 6.48
CA SER A 88 15.49 -34.68 7.40
C SER A 88 14.10 -35.23 7.08
N SER A 89 13.31 -34.53 6.26
CA SER A 89 11.97 -34.92 5.85
C SER A 89 11.83 -35.13 4.34
N GLY A 90 12.96 -35.24 3.63
CA GLY A 90 13.01 -35.64 2.22
C GLY A 90 13.08 -34.48 1.23
N GLY A 91 13.19 -33.22 1.69
CA GLY A 91 13.51 -32.10 0.81
C GLY A 91 14.89 -32.26 0.17
N THR A 92 15.08 -31.79 -1.06
CA THR A 92 16.36 -31.87 -1.77
C THR A 92 17.14 -30.56 -1.68
N VAL A 93 18.46 -30.66 -1.52
CA VAL A 93 19.36 -29.51 -1.35
C VAL A 93 20.48 -29.58 -2.39
N THR A 94 20.73 -28.46 -3.08
CA THR A 94 21.95 -28.27 -3.87
C THR A 94 22.69 -27.07 -3.31
N LEU A 95 23.85 -27.32 -2.68
CA LEU A 95 24.70 -26.29 -2.07
C LEU A 95 25.94 -26.03 -2.94
N ASN A 96 26.18 -24.75 -3.26
CA ASN A 96 27.34 -24.30 -4.02
C ASN A 96 28.49 -23.89 -3.10
N ALA A 97 29.72 -23.89 -3.63
CA ALA A 97 30.92 -23.57 -2.88
C ALA A 97 30.97 -22.12 -2.35
N ASP A 98 30.21 -21.19 -2.93
CA ASP A 98 30.09 -19.80 -2.47
C ASP A 98 29.06 -19.62 -1.35
N GLY A 99 28.42 -20.71 -0.90
CA GLY A 99 27.38 -20.69 0.13
C GLY A 99 25.97 -20.47 -0.39
N SER A 100 25.79 -20.15 -1.67
CA SER A 100 24.46 -20.14 -2.28
C SER A 100 23.88 -21.55 -2.37
N PHE A 101 22.57 -21.72 -2.22
CA PHE A 101 21.94 -23.04 -2.32
C PHE A 101 20.53 -22.96 -2.87
N SER A 102 20.08 -24.04 -3.52
CA SER A 102 18.68 -24.26 -3.85
C SER A 102 18.10 -25.35 -2.97
N TYR A 103 16.84 -25.19 -2.59
CA TYR A 103 16.10 -26.14 -1.78
C TYR A 103 14.71 -26.38 -2.36
N THR A 104 14.32 -27.65 -2.46
CA THR A 104 12.98 -28.07 -2.87
C THR A 104 12.42 -28.96 -1.77
N PRO A 105 11.37 -28.54 -1.03
CA PRO A 105 10.70 -29.41 -0.07
C PRO A 105 10.16 -30.68 -0.74
N ALA A 106 9.96 -31.74 0.04
CA ALA A 106 9.15 -32.85 -0.42
C ALA A 106 7.73 -32.35 -0.82
N ALA A 107 7.10 -33.02 -1.78
CA ALA A 107 5.76 -32.64 -2.23
C ALA A 107 4.79 -32.60 -1.04
N GLN A 108 4.00 -31.52 -0.96
CA GLN A 108 3.01 -31.24 0.08
C GLN A 108 3.59 -31.09 1.50
N PHE A 109 4.90 -30.89 1.64
CA PHE A 109 5.52 -30.72 2.95
C PHE A 109 5.21 -29.35 3.57
N VAL A 110 4.62 -29.40 4.77
CA VAL A 110 4.43 -28.25 5.68
C VAL A 110 5.00 -28.65 7.04
N GLY A 111 5.85 -27.80 7.62
CA GLY A 111 6.58 -28.10 8.85
C GLY A 111 8.04 -27.65 8.80
N SER A 112 8.84 -28.14 9.75
CA SER A 112 10.26 -27.82 9.83
C SER A 112 11.12 -29.05 9.55
N GLU A 113 12.17 -28.88 8.75
CA GLU A 113 13.18 -29.89 8.50
C GLU A 113 14.59 -29.30 8.49
N THR A 114 15.60 -30.15 8.63
CA THR A 114 17.00 -29.73 8.78
C THR A 114 17.94 -30.46 7.84
N PHE A 115 18.99 -29.78 7.42
CA PHE A 115 20.16 -30.38 6.77
C PHE A 115 21.44 -29.74 7.34
N THR A 116 22.58 -30.41 7.23
CA THR A 116 23.86 -29.89 7.75
C THR A 116 24.86 -29.59 6.65
N TYR A 117 25.81 -28.70 6.94
CA TYR A 117 27.02 -28.48 6.14
C TYR A 117 28.24 -28.37 7.06
N THR A 118 29.39 -28.77 6.54
CA THR A 118 30.68 -28.74 7.25
C THR A 118 31.66 -27.87 6.51
N LEU A 119 32.30 -26.94 7.23
CA LEU A 119 33.46 -26.20 6.78
C LEU A 119 34.73 -26.91 7.23
N ALA A 120 35.74 -26.99 6.37
CA ALA A 120 37.05 -27.54 6.70
C ALA A 120 38.19 -26.68 6.17
N ASN A 121 39.26 -26.58 6.96
CA ASN A 121 40.59 -26.17 6.51
C ASN A 121 41.66 -27.12 7.09
N ASP A 122 42.94 -26.81 6.87
CA ASP A 122 44.05 -27.61 7.37
C ASP A 122 44.12 -27.70 8.92
N ASP A 123 43.44 -26.80 9.63
CA ASP A 123 43.48 -26.68 11.09
C ASP A 123 42.26 -27.28 11.79
N GLY A 124 41.16 -27.55 11.08
CA GLY A 124 40.02 -28.28 11.64
C GLY A 124 38.72 -28.16 10.84
N GLU A 125 37.64 -28.67 11.43
CA GLU A 125 36.30 -28.70 10.85
C GLU A 125 35.27 -28.07 11.80
N SER A 126 34.20 -27.51 11.24
CA SER A 126 33.04 -27.00 11.97
C SER A 126 31.76 -27.28 11.19
N THR A 127 30.78 -27.89 11.85
CA THR A 127 29.48 -28.23 11.26
C THR A 127 28.39 -27.30 11.79
N ALA A 128 27.50 -26.87 10.90
CA ALA A 128 26.31 -26.11 11.25
C ALA A 128 25.05 -26.79 10.71
N THR A 129 23.92 -26.49 11.36
CA THR A 129 22.58 -26.95 10.96
C THR A 129 21.83 -25.81 10.30
N VAL A 130 21.24 -26.10 9.14
CA VAL A 130 20.27 -25.23 8.47
C VAL A 130 18.87 -25.75 8.78
N THR A 131 18.02 -24.91 9.36
CA THR A 131 16.61 -25.19 9.59
C THR A 131 15.75 -24.55 8.52
N MET A 132 15.04 -25.37 7.76
CA MET A 132 14.02 -24.94 6.79
C MET A 132 12.64 -25.02 7.45
N THR A 133 11.82 -23.99 7.28
CA THR A 133 10.43 -23.97 7.77
C THR A 133 9.45 -23.65 6.64
N SER A 134 8.42 -24.49 6.49
CA SER A 134 7.30 -24.30 5.57
C SER A 134 6.03 -24.09 6.37
N THR A 135 5.37 -22.94 6.18
CA THR A 135 4.12 -22.56 6.87
C THR A 135 2.85 -22.87 6.07
N GLY A 136 3.01 -23.21 4.79
CA GLY A 136 1.92 -23.53 3.87
C GLY A 136 2.48 -24.03 2.54
N SER A 137 1.60 -24.54 1.67
CA SER A 137 1.94 -25.01 0.33
C SER A 137 1.77 -23.91 -0.72
N GLY A 138 2.63 -23.92 -1.72
CA GLY A 138 2.44 -23.20 -2.98
C GLY A 138 1.70 -24.08 -3.98
N TRP A 139 0.60 -23.59 -4.54
CA TRP A 139 -0.14 -24.25 -5.62
C TRP A 139 0.02 -23.44 -6.90
N PHE A 140 0.73 -23.98 -7.87
CA PHE A 140 1.09 -23.27 -9.10
C PHE A 140 0.04 -23.51 -10.18
N VAL A 141 -0.41 -22.42 -10.81
CA VAL A 141 -1.35 -22.44 -11.93
C VAL A 141 -0.64 -21.89 -13.17
N ASP A 142 -0.73 -22.62 -14.27
CA ASP A 142 -0.19 -22.25 -15.58
C ASP A 142 -1.19 -22.66 -16.67
N ASN A 143 -2.02 -21.71 -17.09
CA ASN A 143 -3.06 -21.96 -18.09
C ASN A 143 -2.50 -22.21 -19.51
N THR A 144 -1.18 -22.14 -19.70
CA THR A 144 -0.51 -22.50 -20.96
C THR A 144 -0.03 -23.94 -20.99
N ALA A 145 -0.01 -24.63 -19.85
CA ALA A 145 0.49 -26.00 -19.72
C ALA A 145 -0.30 -27.02 -20.57
N GLY A 146 -1.57 -26.73 -20.88
CA GLY A 146 -2.43 -27.53 -21.78
C GLY A 146 -2.92 -28.87 -21.20
N THR A 147 -2.35 -29.32 -20.08
CA THR A 147 -2.83 -30.44 -19.26
C THR A 147 -2.52 -30.17 -17.79
N SER A 148 -3.48 -30.41 -16.91
CA SER A 148 -3.29 -30.25 -15.46
C SER A 148 -2.28 -31.23 -14.88
N GLY A 149 -1.36 -30.70 -14.07
CA GLY A 149 -0.38 -31.44 -13.27
C GLY A 149 -0.88 -31.77 -11.87
N ASP A 150 0.05 -31.81 -10.90
CA ASP A 150 -0.24 -32.06 -9.48
C ASP A 150 -0.27 -30.78 -8.63
N GLY A 151 -0.15 -29.61 -9.28
CA GLY A 151 -0.14 -28.30 -8.63
C GLY A 151 1.22 -27.88 -8.10
N THR A 152 2.26 -28.71 -8.21
CA THR A 152 3.62 -28.31 -7.82
C THR A 152 4.24 -27.35 -8.82
N GLN A 153 5.32 -26.67 -8.43
CA GLN A 153 6.05 -25.81 -9.37
C GLN A 153 6.54 -26.59 -10.61
N ALA A 154 6.87 -27.88 -10.47
CA ALA A 154 7.34 -28.70 -11.58
C ALA A 154 6.20 -29.20 -12.50
N ALA A 155 4.98 -29.33 -11.96
CA ALA A 155 3.80 -29.79 -12.69
C ALA A 155 2.57 -28.98 -12.23
N PRO A 156 2.42 -27.72 -12.70
CA PRO A 156 1.34 -26.83 -12.27
C PRO A 156 -0.04 -27.34 -12.70
N PHE A 157 -1.08 -26.88 -12.01
CA PHE A 157 -2.46 -27.01 -12.50
C PHE A 157 -2.66 -26.17 -13.77
N ASP A 158 -3.56 -26.57 -14.66
CA ASP A 158 -3.91 -25.78 -15.85
C ASP A 158 -5.12 -24.85 -15.62
N THR A 159 -5.83 -25.01 -14.50
CA THR A 159 -6.96 -24.17 -14.10
C THR A 159 -6.84 -23.63 -12.68
N LEU A 160 -7.50 -22.49 -12.42
CA LEU A 160 -7.60 -21.91 -11.08
C LEU A 160 -8.53 -22.72 -10.18
N ASP A 161 -9.58 -23.33 -10.74
CA ASP A 161 -10.57 -24.14 -10.01
C ASP A 161 -9.92 -25.32 -9.28
N GLU A 162 -8.94 -26.00 -9.89
CA GLU A 162 -8.22 -27.11 -9.27
C GLU A 162 -7.32 -26.66 -8.12
N ALA A 163 -6.65 -25.52 -8.27
CA ALA A 163 -5.84 -24.93 -7.22
C ALA A 163 -6.71 -24.52 -6.02
N VAL A 164 -7.83 -23.86 -6.28
CA VAL A 164 -8.81 -23.44 -5.27
C VAL A 164 -9.41 -24.65 -4.53
N ALA A 165 -9.73 -25.73 -5.25
CA ALA A 165 -10.25 -26.95 -4.64
C ALA A 165 -9.24 -27.67 -3.73
N THR A 166 -7.94 -27.43 -3.94
CA THR A 166 -6.86 -28.08 -3.19
C THR A 166 -6.40 -27.24 -2.00
N ALA A 167 -6.34 -25.92 -2.16
CA ALA A 167 -5.76 -25.00 -1.18
C ALA A 167 -6.43 -25.04 0.18
N GLN A 168 -5.62 -24.97 1.23
CA GLN A 168 -6.03 -24.94 2.64
C GLN A 168 -5.61 -23.60 3.30
N PRO A 169 -6.16 -23.25 4.47
CA PRO A 169 -5.75 -22.03 5.18
C PRO A 169 -4.23 -21.96 5.39
N GLY A 170 -3.61 -20.84 5.02
CA GLY A 170 -2.16 -20.65 5.04
C GLY A 170 -1.43 -20.98 3.73
N ASP A 171 -2.12 -21.60 2.77
CA ASP A 171 -1.55 -21.87 1.44
C ASP A 171 -1.53 -20.61 0.56
N THR A 172 -0.69 -20.66 -0.47
CA THR A 172 -0.62 -19.66 -1.52
C THR A 172 -0.89 -20.29 -2.87
N ILE A 173 -1.87 -19.78 -3.61
CA ILE A 173 -2.07 -20.08 -5.02
C ILE A 173 -1.26 -19.06 -5.82
N TYR A 174 -0.29 -19.55 -6.60
CA TYR A 174 0.55 -18.73 -7.47
C TYR A 174 0.18 -18.92 -8.93
N VAL A 175 -0.22 -17.86 -9.60
CA VAL A 175 -0.65 -17.90 -11.00
C VAL A 175 0.46 -17.36 -11.89
N ARG A 176 0.99 -18.22 -12.76
CA ARG A 176 1.98 -17.83 -13.78
C ARG A 176 1.35 -16.97 -14.87
N ARG A 177 2.21 -16.25 -15.60
CA ARG A 177 1.79 -15.48 -16.75
C ARG A 177 1.32 -16.38 -17.87
N GLY A 178 0.24 -15.92 -18.47
CA GLY A 178 -0.20 -16.25 -19.80
C GLY A 178 -1.22 -15.19 -20.18
N ASN A 179 -1.13 -14.63 -21.39
CA ASN A 179 -2.23 -13.84 -21.96
C ASN A 179 -3.38 -14.74 -22.43
N GLY A 180 -3.52 -15.90 -21.78
CA GLY A 180 -4.09 -17.13 -22.30
C GLY A 180 -5.51 -16.92 -22.81
N THR A 181 -5.71 -17.11 -24.12
CA THR A 181 -7.01 -17.03 -24.80
C THR A 181 -7.99 -18.10 -24.31
N THR A 182 -8.43 -17.97 -23.06
CA THR A 182 -9.64 -18.51 -22.43
C THR A 182 -9.76 -20.01 -22.19
N THR A 183 -8.88 -20.58 -21.37
CA THR A 183 -9.29 -21.73 -20.53
C THR A 183 -8.71 -21.60 -19.12
N GLY A 184 -9.55 -21.52 -18.09
CA GLY A 184 -9.16 -21.78 -16.69
C GLY A 184 -8.98 -20.59 -15.74
N LEU A 185 -8.91 -19.33 -16.22
CA LEU A 185 -8.72 -18.13 -15.37
C LEU A 185 -9.91 -17.14 -15.38
N SER A 186 -10.94 -17.40 -16.19
CA SER A 186 -12.08 -16.49 -16.36
C SER A 186 -13.31 -16.90 -15.56
N ASN A 187 -13.30 -18.07 -14.93
CA ASN A 187 -14.42 -18.52 -14.10
C ASN A 187 -14.40 -17.75 -12.77
N PRO A 188 -15.57 -17.36 -12.22
CA PRO A 188 -15.64 -16.91 -10.84
C PRO A 188 -15.14 -17.99 -9.89
N ILE A 189 -14.40 -17.58 -8.86
CA ILE A 189 -13.88 -18.47 -7.82
C ILE A 189 -14.25 -17.97 -6.42
N THR A 190 -14.25 -18.88 -5.46
CA THR A 190 -14.33 -18.55 -4.03
C THR A 190 -13.06 -19.04 -3.36
N LEU A 191 -12.24 -18.11 -2.86
CA LEU A 191 -11.03 -18.46 -2.14
C LEU A 191 -11.39 -19.06 -0.77
N PRO A 192 -10.80 -20.20 -0.39
CA PRO A 192 -10.91 -20.70 0.98
C PRO A 192 -10.32 -19.68 1.96
N GLN A 193 -10.86 -19.65 3.18
CA GLN A 193 -10.37 -18.74 4.23
C GLN A 193 -8.85 -18.90 4.45
N GLY A 194 -8.11 -17.79 4.56
CA GLY A 194 -6.68 -17.83 4.85
C GLY A 194 -5.78 -18.16 3.66
N VAL A 195 -6.34 -18.31 2.44
CA VAL A 195 -5.56 -18.57 1.23
C VAL A 195 -5.15 -17.26 0.57
N SER A 196 -3.88 -17.16 0.17
CA SER A 196 -3.37 -16.05 -0.65
C SER A 196 -3.42 -16.43 -2.13
N LEU A 197 -3.92 -15.52 -2.97
CA LEU A 197 -3.90 -15.62 -4.43
C LEU A 197 -2.90 -14.59 -4.96
N ILE A 198 -1.82 -15.05 -5.59
CA ILE A 198 -0.68 -14.22 -5.97
C ILE A 198 -0.36 -14.42 -7.45
N GLY A 199 -0.29 -13.32 -8.21
CA GLY A 199 0.05 -13.32 -9.62
C GLY A 199 1.55 -13.21 -9.86
N GLU A 200 2.01 -13.76 -10.98
CA GLU A 200 3.42 -13.72 -11.36
C GLU A 200 3.91 -12.30 -11.66
N GLY A 201 4.88 -11.86 -10.87
CA GLY A 201 5.36 -10.48 -10.81
C GLY A 201 5.48 -10.02 -9.36
N GLU A 202 4.64 -10.57 -8.49
CA GLU A 202 4.74 -10.46 -7.04
C GLU A 202 5.68 -11.55 -6.48
N GLY A 203 6.50 -11.20 -5.50
CA GLY A 203 7.39 -12.14 -4.84
C GLY A 203 6.63 -13.08 -3.90
N LEU A 204 6.70 -14.39 -4.13
CA LEU A 204 6.13 -15.42 -3.25
C LEU A 204 6.83 -15.48 -1.88
N ILE A 205 8.16 -15.37 -1.87
CA ILE A 205 9.02 -15.39 -0.68
C ILE A 205 10.31 -14.60 -0.95
N LEU A 206 10.95 -14.11 0.11
CA LEU A 206 12.24 -13.40 0.03
C LEU A 206 13.29 -14.30 -0.67
N ALA A 207 13.92 -13.79 -1.73
CA ALA A 207 14.99 -14.42 -2.52
C ALA A 207 14.61 -15.53 -3.52
N GLN A 208 13.36 -15.94 -3.68
CA GLN A 208 13.00 -16.83 -4.81
C GLN A 208 13.24 -16.11 -6.15
N THR A 209 13.81 -16.81 -7.12
CA THR A 209 13.90 -16.31 -8.50
C THR A 209 12.49 -16.27 -9.09
N VAL A 210 11.85 -15.11 -9.01
CA VAL A 210 10.65 -14.78 -9.79
C VAL A 210 11.10 -14.60 -11.24
N GLU A 211 10.42 -15.23 -12.19
CA GLU A 211 10.71 -14.99 -13.60
C GLU A 211 10.52 -13.49 -13.92
N ALA A 212 11.49 -12.90 -14.63
CA ALA A 212 11.63 -11.45 -14.82
C ALA A 212 10.31 -10.77 -15.23
N GLN A 213 10.00 -9.59 -14.66
CA GLN A 213 8.77 -8.81 -14.89
C GLN A 213 8.34 -8.74 -16.37
N GLY A 214 7.09 -9.10 -16.61
CA GLY A 214 6.32 -9.03 -17.86
C GLY A 214 4.93 -8.44 -17.55
N GLN A 215 3.89 -8.76 -18.34
CA GLN A 215 2.51 -8.36 -18.06
C GLN A 215 1.89 -9.30 -17.00
N ALA A 216 1.20 -8.77 -15.98
CA ALA A 216 0.58 -9.55 -14.91
C ALA A 216 -0.46 -10.58 -15.45
N PRO A 217 -0.73 -11.68 -14.74
CA PRO A 217 -1.81 -12.58 -15.10
C PRO A 217 -3.16 -11.86 -15.16
N GLN A 218 -3.96 -12.17 -16.18
CA GLN A 218 -5.28 -11.57 -16.38
C GLN A 218 -6.39 -12.45 -15.82
N LEU A 219 -7.26 -11.89 -14.98
CA LEU A 219 -8.45 -12.55 -14.44
C LEU A 219 -9.72 -11.91 -15.02
N GLY A 220 -10.64 -12.75 -15.50
CA GLY A 220 -11.93 -12.32 -16.04
C GLY A 220 -13.15 -12.80 -15.23
N GLY A 221 -12.93 -13.51 -14.12
CA GLY A 221 -13.99 -13.96 -13.21
C GLY A 221 -13.88 -13.27 -11.84
N THR A 222 -15.02 -13.11 -11.17
CA THR A 222 -15.07 -12.57 -9.80
C THR A 222 -14.28 -13.45 -8.82
N VAL A 223 -13.47 -12.82 -7.98
CA VAL A 223 -12.81 -13.48 -6.85
C VAL A 223 -13.59 -13.18 -5.57
N THR A 224 -14.30 -14.19 -5.06
CA THR A 224 -15.02 -14.10 -3.79
C THR A 224 -14.11 -14.50 -2.63
N LEU A 225 -14.03 -13.66 -1.60
CA LEU A 225 -13.21 -13.87 -0.41
C LEU A 225 -14.02 -14.57 0.69
N SER A 226 -13.33 -15.32 1.56
CA SER A 226 -13.89 -16.00 2.73
C SER A 226 -13.23 -15.59 4.06
N GLY A 227 -12.40 -14.54 4.04
CA GLY A 227 -11.68 -14.00 5.20
C GLY A 227 -10.21 -14.42 5.27
N ASN A 228 -9.36 -13.59 5.86
CA ASN A 228 -7.90 -13.75 5.93
C ASN A 228 -7.26 -13.97 4.55
N ASN A 229 -7.89 -13.50 3.48
CA ASN A 229 -7.42 -13.70 2.11
C ASN A 229 -6.53 -12.55 1.67
N VAL A 230 -5.56 -12.85 0.82
CA VAL A 230 -4.73 -11.86 0.12
C VAL A 230 -4.92 -12.05 -1.38
N VAL A 231 -5.17 -10.99 -2.13
CA VAL A 231 -5.19 -11.02 -3.60
C VAL A 231 -4.19 -9.98 -4.12
N SER A 232 -3.14 -10.43 -4.80
CA SER A 232 -2.06 -9.54 -5.26
C SER A 232 -1.51 -9.86 -6.64
N GLY A 233 -1.20 -8.84 -7.44
CA GLY A 233 -0.42 -8.98 -8.66
C GLY A 233 -1.20 -9.41 -9.91
N PHE A 234 -2.49 -9.08 -9.99
CA PHE A 234 -3.34 -9.41 -11.14
C PHE A 234 -3.78 -8.19 -11.94
N THR A 235 -4.03 -8.39 -13.22
CA THR A 235 -4.88 -7.49 -14.02
C THR A 235 -6.29 -8.06 -14.10
N PHE A 236 -7.29 -7.34 -13.63
CA PHE A 236 -8.70 -7.71 -13.77
C PHE A 236 -9.27 -7.10 -15.05
N VAL A 237 -9.81 -7.96 -15.92
CA VAL A 237 -10.40 -7.59 -17.21
C VAL A 237 -11.88 -8.04 -17.22
N SER A 238 -12.79 -7.14 -16.88
CA SER A 238 -14.26 -7.20 -17.02
C SER A 238 -14.95 -8.57 -16.77
N THR A 239 -15.69 -8.70 -15.65
CA THR A 239 -16.34 -9.97 -15.25
C THR A 239 -17.88 -9.96 -15.33
N GLY A 240 -18.49 -8.83 -15.69
CA GLY A 240 -19.95 -8.63 -15.60
C GLY A 240 -20.48 -8.48 -14.17
N SER A 241 -19.61 -8.50 -13.16
CA SER A 241 -19.85 -8.25 -11.73
C SER A 241 -18.61 -7.61 -11.10
N ALA A 242 -18.62 -7.30 -9.80
CA ALA A 242 -17.42 -6.84 -9.10
C ALA A 242 -16.26 -7.83 -9.30
N ALA A 243 -15.05 -7.30 -9.48
CA ALA A 243 -13.85 -8.09 -9.71
C ALA A 243 -13.45 -8.87 -8.45
N ILE A 244 -13.58 -8.23 -7.29
CA ILE A 244 -13.32 -8.83 -5.98
C ILE A 244 -14.50 -8.52 -5.05
N VAL A 245 -14.99 -9.54 -4.35
CA VAL A 245 -16.13 -9.44 -3.44
C VAL A 245 -15.77 -10.05 -2.07
N GLY A 246 -15.96 -9.29 -1.00
CA GLY A 246 -15.89 -9.78 0.38
C GLY A 246 -17.14 -9.41 1.16
N ASP A 247 -18.05 -10.37 1.36
CA ASP A 247 -19.29 -10.20 2.14
C ASP A 247 -19.23 -11.02 3.44
N GLY A 248 -19.36 -10.36 4.59
CA GLY A 248 -19.28 -11.01 5.90
C GLY A 248 -17.88 -11.57 6.23
N VAL A 249 -16.83 -10.98 5.65
CA VAL A 249 -15.44 -11.44 5.76
C VAL A 249 -14.65 -10.65 6.80
N ALA A 250 -13.48 -11.16 7.20
CA ALA A 250 -12.55 -10.44 8.06
C ALA A 250 -11.12 -10.48 7.51
N ASP A 251 -10.33 -9.44 7.80
CA ASP A 251 -8.86 -9.45 7.63
C ASP A 251 -8.39 -9.74 6.19
N CYS A 252 -9.08 -9.17 5.19
CA CYS A 252 -8.76 -9.36 3.77
C CYS A 252 -7.85 -8.24 3.24
N THR A 253 -6.92 -8.58 2.35
CA THR A 253 -6.03 -7.63 1.68
C THR A 253 -6.12 -7.76 0.16
N VAL A 254 -6.28 -6.63 -0.52
CA VAL A 254 -6.23 -6.48 -1.98
C VAL A 254 -5.09 -5.53 -2.32
N SER A 255 -4.02 -6.02 -2.93
CA SER A 255 -2.81 -5.22 -3.16
C SER A 255 -2.19 -5.36 -4.55
N ASN A 256 -1.51 -4.33 -5.06
CA ASN A 256 -0.73 -4.44 -6.31
C ASN A 256 -1.52 -5.01 -7.50
N ASN A 257 -2.84 -4.78 -7.56
CA ASN A 257 -3.67 -5.20 -8.68
C ASN A 257 -3.95 -4.03 -9.61
N ARG A 258 -4.27 -4.37 -10.86
CA ARG A 258 -4.69 -3.43 -11.89
C ARG A 258 -6.11 -3.78 -12.34
N PHE A 259 -7.02 -2.82 -12.30
CA PHE A 259 -8.40 -2.99 -12.71
C PHE A 259 -8.59 -2.21 -14.01
N GLU A 260 -8.79 -2.91 -15.14
CA GLU A 260 -8.96 -2.30 -16.46
C GLU A 260 -10.34 -2.63 -17.02
N GLU A 261 -11.10 -1.58 -17.32
CA GLU A 261 -12.37 -1.70 -18.00
C GLU A 261 -12.18 -1.56 -19.53
N GLU A 262 -12.48 -2.61 -20.31
CA GLU A 262 -12.43 -2.56 -21.79
C GLU A 262 -13.81 -2.30 -22.44
N ALA A 263 -14.90 -2.35 -21.67
CA ALA A 263 -16.30 -2.07 -22.04
C ALA A 263 -17.14 -1.97 -20.75
N SER A 264 -18.36 -1.39 -20.80
CA SER A 264 -19.27 -1.07 -19.67
C SER A 264 -19.63 -2.26 -18.75
N ASN A 265 -18.63 -2.76 -18.02
CA ASN A 265 -18.60 -3.99 -17.25
C ASN A 265 -17.80 -3.71 -15.98
N LEU A 266 -18.43 -4.02 -14.85
CA LEU A 266 -17.93 -3.80 -13.50
C LEU A 266 -16.52 -4.40 -13.28
N VAL A 267 -15.59 -3.57 -12.78
CA VAL A 267 -14.26 -3.98 -12.29
C VAL A 267 -13.98 -3.39 -10.89
N GLN A 268 -15.02 -3.38 -10.07
CA GLN A 268 -15.05 -2.87 -8.70
C GLN A 268 -14.41 -3.83 -7.68
N VAL A 269 -13.86 -3.27 -6.60
CA VAL A 269 -13.61 -3.99 -5.34
C VAL A 269 -14.74 -3.68 -4.37
N TYR A 270 -15.50 -4.70 -3.98
CA TYR A 270 -16.69 -4.56 -3.14
C TYR A 270 -16.56 -5.31 -1.82
N PHE A 271 -16.79 -4.61 -0.71
CA PHE A 271 -16.89 -5.22 0.61
C PHE A 271 -18.21 -4.87 1.29
N ALA A 272 -18.86 -5.86 1.89
CA ALA A 272 -20.06 -5.70 2.72
C ALA A 272 -19.91 -6.47 4.03
N SER A 273 -20.45 -5.94 5.13
CA SER A 273 -20.43 -6.59 6.45
C SER A 273 -19.05 -7.08 6.89
N ALA A 274 -17.99 -6.42 6.42
CA ALA A 274 -16.63 -6.81 6.70
C ALA A 274 -16.24 -6.39 8.13
N THR A 275 -15.49 -7.26 8.80
CA THR A 275 -15.00 -7.04 10.17
C THR A 275 -13.47 -7.14 10.22
N GLY A 276 -12.87 -6.87 11.37
CA GLY A 276 -11.41 -6.84 11.47
C GLY A 276 -10.82 -5.73 10.59
N THR A 277 -9.72 -5.99 9.89
CA THR A 277 -9.05 -4.99 9.03
C THR A 277 -9.09 -5.38 7.56
N THR A 278 -9.83 -4.63 6.75
CA THR A 278 -9.79 -4.71 5.29
C THR A 278 -8.76 -3.73 4.74
N VAL A 279 -7.88 -4.20 3.85
CA VAL A 279 -6.83 -3.39 3.23
C VAL A 279 -6.99 -3.41 1.71
N VAL A 280 -7.04 -2.23 1.09
CA VAL A 280 -6.98 -2.02 -0.36
C VAL A 280 -5.81 -1.09 -0.63
N THR A 281 -4.66 -1.62 -1.06
CA THR A 281 -3.42 -0.84 -1.16
C THR A 281 -2.65 -1.01 -2.47
N ASP A 282 -2.00 0.04 -2.95
CA ASP A 282 -1.08 -0.04 -4.09
C ASP A 282 -1.73 -0.58 -5.37
N ASN A 283 -3.05 -0.43 -5.52
CA ASN A 283 -3.78 -0.85 -6.72
C ASN A 283 -3.88 0.30 -7.72
N THR A 284 -4.09 -0.03 -8.99
CA THR A 284 -4.38 0.93 -10.06
C THR A 284 -5.74 0.63 -10.67
N PHE A 285 -6.67 1.57 -10.59
CA PHE A 285 -8.00 1.52 -11.18
C PHE A 285 -8.02 2.40 -12.43
N ILE A 286 -8.29 1.80 -13.58
CA ILE A 286 -8.42 2.47 -14.87
C ILE A 286 -9.76 2.09 -15.47
N GLN A 287 -10.74 2.97 -15.32
CA GLN A 287 -12.15 2.66 -15.57
C GLN A 287 -12.79 3.76 -16.42
N ASP A 288 -13.88 3.45 -17.13
CA ASP A 288 -14.74 4.47 -17.75
C ASP A 288 -15.64 5.10 -16.64
N PHE A 289 -15.71 4.49 -15.45
CA PHE A 289 -16.48 4.94 -14.26
C PHE A 289 -18.00 4.90 -14.46
N ASP A 290 -18.54 3.90 -15.16
CA ASP A 290 -19.98 3.57 -15.07
C ASP A 290 -20.34 2.91 -13.71
N THR A 291 -19.36 2.72 -12.82
CA THR A 291 -19.48 2.28 -11.41
C THR A 291 -18.31 2.71 -10.55
N ASP A 292 -18.51 2.66 -9.24
CA ASP A 292 -17.47 2.91 -8.25
C ASP A 292 -16.27 1.95 -8.37
N SER A 293 -15.05 2.46 -8.16
CA SER A 293 -13.85 1.61 -8.15
C SER A 293 -13.73 0.77 -6.88
N VAL A 294 -13.99 1.37 -5.71
CA VAL A 294 -14.02 0.70 -4.41
C VAL A 294 -15.32 1.08 -3.72
N SER A 295 -16.12 0.08 -3.34
CA SER A 295 -17.33 0.31 -2.53
C SER A 295 -17.33 -0.51 -1.26
N ILE A 296 -17.65 0.17 -0.16
CA ILE A 296 -17.73 -0.40 1.17
C ILE A 296 -19.14 -0.18 1.71
N LEU A 297 -19.82 -1.28 2.03
CA LEU A 297 -21.02 -1.31 2.85
C LEU A 297 -20.64 -1.76 4.27
N ALA A 298 -20.61 -0.80 5.19
CA ALA A 298 -20.21 -0.99 6.58
C ALA A 298 -21.43 -1.01 7.51
N ASP A 299 -22.10 -2.16 7.58
CA ASP A 299 -23.20 -2.49 8.51
C ASP A 299 -22.71 -3.31 9.74
N ALA A 300 -21.39 -3.42 9.90
CA ALA A 300 -20.72 -4.14 10.98
C ALA A 300 -19.58 -3.30 11.59
N THR A 301 -18.85 -3.88 12.57
CA THR A 301 -17.64 -3.24 13.13
C THR A 301 -16.39 -3.66 12.37
N GLY A 302 -15.71 -2.71 11.73
CA GLY A 302 -14.52 -2.97 10.92
C GLY A 302 -13.61 -1.76 10.73
N SER A 303 -12.38 -2.02 10.30
CA SER A 303 -11.41 -1.01 9.88
C SER A 303 -11.10 -1.19 8.40
N PHE A 304 -11.09 -0.10 7.65
CA PHE A 304 -10.87 -0.09 6.21
C PHE A 304 -9.71 0.85 5.87
N ASN A 305 -8.65 0.28 5.31
CA ASN A 305 -7.44 1.00 4.94
C ASN A 305 -7.34 1.03 3.41
N ILE A 306 -7.56 2.21 2.82
CA ILE A 306 -7.50 2.43 1.37
C ILE A 306 -6.27 3.32 1.12
N THR A 307 -5.15 2.74 0.73
CA THR A 307 -3.86 3.45 0.75
C THR A 307 -3.06 3.31 -0.54
N ASN A 308 -2.38 4.38 -0.97
CA ASN A 308 -1.48 4.36 -2.13
C ASN A 308 -2.11 3.84 -3.43
N ASN A 309 -3.42 3.94 -3.59
CA ASN A 309 -4.08 3.53 -4.84
C ASN A 309 -4.09 4.69 -5.84
N THR A 310 -4.08 4.35 -7.12
CA THR A 310 -4.24 5.29 -8.23
C THR A 310 -5.59 5.02 -8.91
N PHE A 311 -6.39 6.05 -9.10
CA PHE A 311 -7.67 6.02 -9.81
C PHE A 311 -7.56 6.94 -11.02
N GLU A 312 -7.65 6.39 -12.23
CA GLU A 312 -7.47 7.12 -13.48
C GLU A 312 -8.64 6.86 -14.44
N LEU A 313 -9.08 7.91 -15.13
CA LEU A 313 -10.14 7.81 -16.13
C LEU A 313 -9.65 7.25 -17.47
N ALA A 314 -10.29 6.20 -17.98
CA ALA A 314 -10.06 5.61 -19.30
C ALA A 314 -11.10 6.07 -20.33
N GLY A 315 -10.79 7.09 -21.13
CA GLY A 315 -11.61 7.44 -22.31
C GLY A 315 -12.73 8.45 -22.05
N LEU A 316 -13.48 8.80 -23.10
CA LEU A 316 -14.22 10.08 -23.21
C LEU A 316 -15.75 9.99 -23.11
N THR A 317 -16.34 8.86 -22.68
CA THR A 317 -17.80 8.70 -22.79
C THR A 317 -18.44 7.84 -21.71
N ALA A 318 -18.42 8.29 -20.46
CA ALA A 318 -19.20 7.67 -19.39
C ALA A 318 -19.83 8.70 -18.44
N ASN A 319 -20.86 8.26 -17.71
CA ASN A 319 -21.49 9.02 -16.64
C ASN A 319 -20.74 8.63 -15.36
N GLY A 320 -19.89 9.50 -14.83
CA GLY A 320 -18.95 9.04 -13.82
C GLY A 320 -19.60 8.84 -12.47
N ASP A 321 -19.29 7.70 -11.89
CA ASP A 321 -19.47 7.38 -10.49
C ASP A 321 -18.20 7.76 -9.69
N ASP A 322 -18.12 7.30 -8.44
CA ASP A 322 -17.10 7.74 -7.48
C ASP A 322 -15.87 6.82 -7.48
N CYS A 323 -14.71 7.31 -7.08
CA CYS A 323 -13.54 6.44 -6.91
C CYS A 323 -13.72 5.52 -5.69
N VAL A 324 -14.10 6.13 -4.56
CA VAL A 324 -14.31 5.43 -3.30
C VAL A 324 -15.67 5.81 -2.74
N THR A 325 -16.57 4.84 -2.65
CA THR A 325 -17.89 4.99 -2.04
C THR A 325 -17.96 4.20 -0.75
N ILE A 326 -18.39 4.86 0.32
CA ILE A 326 -18.53 4.27 1.64
C ILE A 326 -19.95 4.56 2.13
N LEU A 327 -20.70 3.51 2.43
CA LEU A 327 -22.00 3.56 3.07
C LEU A 327 -21.89 2.90 4.44
N VAL A 328 -22.19 3.65 5.50
CA VAL A 328 -22.30 3.13 6.87
C VAL A 328 -23.77 3.16 7.26
N GLU A 329 -24.37 2.00 7.47
CA GLU A 329 -25.80 1.86 7.72
C GLU A 329 -26.10 0.76 8.74
N ASP A 330 -27.38 0.54 9.06
CA ASP A 330 -27.82 -0.55 9.94
C ASP A 330 -27.11 -0.62 11.32
N GLY A 331 -26.63 0.53 11.83
CA GLY A 331 -25.91 0.61 13.11
C GLY A 331 -24.44 0.20 13.04
N GLY A 332 -23.84 0.21 11.85
CA GLY A 332 -22.42 -0.04 11.63
C GLY A 332 -21.51 0.89 12.44
N ASN A 333 -20.30 0.40 12.74
CA ASN A 333 -19.29 1.18 13.47
C ASN A 333 -17.91 0.97 12.85
N ALA A 334 -17.50 1.89 11.98
CA ALA A 334 -16.34 1.67 11.11
C ALA A 334 -15.29 2.78 11.18
N THR A 335 -14.02 2.38 11.05
CA THR A 335 -12.90 3.31 10.96
C THR A 335 -12.29 3.26 9.55
N PHE A 336 -12.08 4.43 8.95
CA PHE A 336 -11.55 4.57 7.60
C PHE A 336 -10.22 5.31 7.61
N GLN A 337 -9.19 4.70 7.03
CA GLN A 337 -7.91 5.34 6.73
C GLN A 337 -7.75 5.41 5.21
N ILE A 338 -7.81 6.62 4.65
CA ILE A 338 -7.68 6.88 3.22
C ILE A 338 -6.42 7.71 3.02
N SER A 339 -5.28 7.12 2.65
CA SER A 339 -4.02 7.87 2.63
C SER A 339 -3.13 7.61 1.43
N GLY A 340 -2.51 8.67 0.90
CA GLY A 340 -1.56 8.58 -0.22
C GLY A 340 -2.19 8.17 -1.54
N ASN A 341 -3.52 8.24 -1.68
CA ASN A 341 -4.19 7.90 -2.94
C ASN A 341 -4.11 9.05 -3.95
N PHE A 342 -4.17 8.72 -5.23
CA PHE A 342 -4.23 9.67 -6.34
C PHE A 342 -5.50 9.48 -7.17
N PHE A 343 -6.34 10.51 -7.23
CA PHE A 343 -7.59 10.53 -8.00
C PHE A 343 -7.44 11.45 -9.22
N ASP A 344 -7.34 10.87 -10.43
CA ASP A 344 -7.01 11.59 -11.66
C ASP A 344 -8.15 11.55 -12.69
N GLY A 345 -8.93 12.63 -12.72
CA GLY A 345 -9.98 12.85 -13.72
C GLY A 345 -9.47 13.46 -15.04
N SER A 346 -8.17 13.78 -15.16
CA SER A 346 -7.63 14.54 -16.32
C SER A 346 -7.56 13.74 -17.62
N GLY A 347 -7.79 12.42 -17.56
CA GLY A 347 -7.81 11.52 -18.71
C GLY A 347 -8.90 11.79 -19.75
N SER A 348 -9.87 12.68 -19.45
CA SER A 348 -10.98 13.00 -20.34
C SER A 348 -11.15 14.49 -20.63
N THR A 349 -11.61 14.79 -21.85
CA THR A 349 -12.09 16.13 -22.25
C THR A 349 -13.51 16.43 -21.75
N ASN A 350 -14.19 15.45 -21.17
CA ASN A 350 -15.47 15.55 -20.50
C ASN A 350 -15.35 14.83 -19.15
N PRO A 351 -15.03 15.55 -18.05
CA PRO A 351 -14.75 14.92 -16.78
C PRO A 351 -16.01 14.17 -16.32
N SER A 352 -15.91 12.85 -16.21
CA SER A 352 -17.01 11.99 -15.76
C SER A 352 -16.88 11.74 -14.26
N MET A 353 -15.70 11.33 -13.78
CA MET A 353 -15.38 10.99 -12.38
C MET A 353 -15.98 12.01 -11.38
N GLU A 354 -17.03 11.59 -10.67
CA GLU A 354 -17.86 12.50 -9.88
C GLU A 354 -17.16 12.86 -8.58
N ARG A 355 -16.81 11.86 -7.76
CA ARG A 355 -16.11 12.08 -6.49
C ARG A 355 -14.85 11.25 -6.31
N GLY A 356 -13.87 11.82 -5.60
CA GLY A 356 -12.72 11.07 -5.10
C GLY A 356 -13.12 10.19 -3.92
N ILE A 357 -13.66 10.81 -2.87
CA ILE A 357 -14.16 10.13 -1.68
C ILE A 357 -15.61 10.54 -1.43
N HIS A 358 -16.52 9.55 -1.38
CA HIS A 358 -17.91 9.74 -0.99
C HIS A 358 -18.22 8.89 0.23
N LEU A 359 -18.46 9.54 1.36
CA LEU A 359 -18.82 8.90 2.62
C LEU A 359 -20.24 9.29 3.01
N ASN A 360 -21.10 8.29 3.18
CA ASN A 360 -22.49 8.46 3.55
C ASN A 360 -22.80 7.62 4.81
N LEU A 361 -23.19 8.29 5.89
CA LEU A 361 -23.67 7.65 7.11
C LEU A 361 -25.18 7.81 7.18
N ARG A 362 -25.90 6.69 7.25
CA ARG A 362 -27.36 6.65 7.42
C ARG A 362 -27.76 5.71 8.54
N ASP A 363 -29.04 5.75 8.86
CA ASP A 363 -29.71 4.97 9.89
C ASP A 363 -29.27 5.24 11.33
N ASN A 364 -30.27 5.19 12.22
CA ASN A 364 -30.11 5.53 13.61
C ASN A 364 -29.09 4.63 14.31
N GLY A 365 -28.00 5.23 14.77
CA GLY A 365 -26.96 4.57 15.57
C GLY A 365 -25.66 4.27 14.82
N SER A 366 -25.60 4.47 13.50
CA SER A 366 -24.38 4.27 12.73
C SER A 366 -23.31 5.29 13.11
N GLN A 367 -22.07 4.81 13.22
CA GLN A 367 -20.92 5.56 13.70
C GLN A 367 -19.71 5.35 12.79
N ALA A 368 -18.95 6.42 12.58
CA ALA A 368 -17.67 6.28 11.89
C ALA A 368 -16.59 7.26 12.37
N SER A 369 -15.37 6.98 11.95
CA SER A 369 -14.26 7.93 11.93
C SER A 369 -13.49 7.81 10.62
N LEU A 370 -13.04 8.93 10.05
CA LEU A 370 -12.25 9.00 8.84
C LEU A 370 -10.94 9.76 9.10
N THR A 371 -9.83 9.19 8.64
CA THR A 371 -8.55 9.90 8.48
C THR A 371 -8.16 9.87 7.01
N ALA A 372 -8.05 11.05 6.41
CA ALA A 372 -7.62 11.27 5.03
C ALA A 372 -6.29 12.05 5.01
N ASP A 373 -5.17 11.37 4.74
CA ASP A 373 -3.84 11.97 4.80
C ASP A 373 -3.06 11.86 3.49
N GLY A 374 -2.52 12.97 3.00
CA GLY A 374 -1.59 12.96 1.86
C GLY A 374 -2.21 12.49 0.54
N ASN A 375 -3.55 12.53 0.40
CA ASN A 375 -4.20 12.21 -0.86
C ASN A 375 -4.07 13.37 -1.85
N ARG A 376 -4.12 13.05 -3.14
CA ARG A 376 -4.15 14.04 -4.20
C ARG A 376 -5.30 13.77 -5.16
N SER A 377 -5.99 14.80 -5.59
CA SER A 377 -6.99 14.72 -6.66
C SER A 377 -6.74 15.80 -7.71
N THR A 378 -7.13 15.51 -8.95
CA THR A 378 -7.09 16.48 -10.04
C THR A 378 -8.27 16.29 -11.01
N ALA A 379 -8.86 17.39 -11.47
CA ALA A 379 -9.82 17.42 -12.58
C ALA A 379 -11.08 16.55 -12.41
N LEU A 380 -11.61 16.47 -11.17
CA LEU A 380 -12.88 15.78 -10.89
C LEU A 380 -14.09 16.63 -11.30
N SER A 381 -15.20 16.00 -11.68
CA SER A 381 -16.38 16.69 -12.24
C SER A 381 -17.30 17.29 -11.19
N ALA A 382 -17.39 16.68 -10.00
CA ALA A 382 -18.23 17.20 -8.92
C ALA A 382 -17.44 17.55 -7.66
N ARG A 383 -16.79 16.57 -6.99
CA ARG A 383 -16.16 16.81 -5.68
C ARG A 383 -14.88 16.02 -5.43
N ASP A 384 -13.95 16.58 -4.68
CA ASP A 384 -12.81 15.80 -4.18
C ASP A 384 -13.24 14.91 -3.02
N VAL A 385 -14.04 15.47 -2.11
CA VAL A 385 -14.60 14.78 -0.95
C VAL A 385 -16.04 15.22 -0.73
N GLU A 386 -16.93 14.26 -0.51
CA GLU A 386 -18.28 14.47 0.02
C GLU A 386 -18.50 13.60 1.25
N ILE A 387 -18.92 14.24 2.35
CA ILE A 387 -19.38 13.56 3.56
C ILE A 387 -20.82 13.97 3.81
N ILE A 388 -21.66 12.97 4.02
CA ILE A 388 -23.07 13.12 4.38
C ILE A 388 -23.33 12.33 5.66
N THR A 389 -23.95 12.96 6.65
CA THR A 389 -24.50 12.30 7.85
C THR A 389 -25.99 12.59 7.94
N GLU A 390 -26.80 11.55 7.98
CA GLU A 390 -28.27 11.59 8.03
C GLU A 390 -28.79 10.78 9.24
N ASP A 391 -30.07 10.90 9.58
CA ASP A 391 -30.81 9.99 10.48
C ASP A 391 -30.15 9.67 11.85
N ALA A 392 -29.76 10.69 12.62
CA ALA A 392 -29.15 10.54 13.95
C ALA A 392 -27.85 9.71 13.99
N THR A 393 -27.06 9.78 12.91
CA THR A 393 -25.72 9.20 12.82
C THR A 393 -24.63 10.07 13.46
N GLN A 394 -23.47 9.47 13.73
CA GLN A 394 -22.34 10.14 14.38
C GLN A 394 -21.04 9.90 13.61
N LEU A 395 -20.55 10.93 12.92
CA LEU A 395 -19.17 10.97 12.41
C LEU A 395 -18.28 11.63 13.45
N THR A 396 -17.70 10.79 14.31
CA THR A 396 -16.94 11.21 15.51
C THR A 396 -15.68 12.01 15.19
N SER A 397 -15.07 11.78 14.03
CA SER A 397 -13.97 12.59 13.51
C SER A 397 -13.75 12.31 12.02
N ALA A 398 -13.61 13.36 11.22
CA ALA A 398 -13.13 13.33 9.85
C ALA A 398 -11.92 14.26 9.73
N ILE A 399 -10.73 13.69 9.74
CA ILE A 399 -9.46 14.44 9.76
C ILE A 399 -8.84 14.39 8.37
N PHE A 400 -8.63 15.56 7.77
CA PHE A 400 -8.01 15.74 6.47
C PHE A 400 -6.69 16.48 6.64
N THR A 401 -5.56 15.80 6.43
CA THR A 401 -4.23 16.38 6.56
C THR A 401 -3.40 16.25 5.29
N ASN A 402 -2.64 17.30 4.95
CA ASN A 402 -1.67 17.28 3.85
C ASN A 402 -2.24 16.86 2.47
N ASN A 403 -3.55 17.00 2.25
CA ASN A 403 -4.16 16.65 0.97
C ASN A 403 -3.97 17.76 -0.06
N VAL A 404 -4.00 17.39 -1.34
CA VAL A 404 -3.86 18.31 -2.48
C VAL A 404 -5.03 18.11 -3.43
N PHE A 405 -5.94 19.09 -3.47
CA PHE A 405 -7.14 19.09 -4.30
C PHE A 405 -6.98 20.12 -5.42
N GLU A 406 -6.89 19.66 -6.67
CA GLU A 406 -6.57 20.49 -7.84
C GLU A 406 -7.70 20.41 -8.90
N ASP A 407 -8.10 21.56 -9.43
CA ASP A 407 -8.94 21.66 -10.63
C ASP A 407 -10.27 20.87 -10.60
N CYS A 408 -10.83 20.60 -9.41
CA CYS A 408 -12.19 20.08 -9.28
C CYS A 408 -13.19 21.07 -9.89
N GLU A 409 -14.13 20.63 -10.74
CA GLU A 409 -14.98 21.54 -11.51
C GLU A 409 -15.98 22.30 -10.62
N ASN A 410 -16.56 21.65 -9.61
CA ASN A 410 -17.67 22.20 -8.83
C ASN A 410 -17.28 22.52 -7.37
N LEU A 411 -17.16 21.51 -6.51
CA LEU A 411 -16.95 21.69 -5.07
C LEU A 411 -15.87 20.76 -4.53
N SER A 412 -14.73 21.26 -4.07
CA SER A 412 -13.69 20.37 -3.52
C SER A 412 -14.14 19.56 -2.31
N VAL A 413 -14.63 20.21 -1.25
CA VAL A 413 -15.04 19.52 -0.01
C VAL A 413 -16.47 19.90 0.38
N GLY A 414 -17.36 18.92 0.40
CA GLY A 414 -18.72 19.04 0.94
C GLY A 414 -18.89 18.29 2.25
N LEU A 415 -19.37 18.98 3.28
CA LEU A 415 -19.70 18.42 4.60
C LEU A 415 -21.17 18.73 4.88
N LEU A 416 -22.01 17.70 4.93
CA LEU A 416 -23.46 17.85 5.04
C LEU A 416 -23.97 17.03 6.22
N ALA A 417 -24.56 17.70 7.21
CA ALA A 417 -25.19 17.07 8.37
C ALA A 417 -26.68 17.40 8.43
N SER A 418 -27.54 16.39 8.42
CA SER A 418 -29.00 16.55 8.53
C SER A 418 -29.63 15.57 9.54
N ASP A 419 -30.91 15.78 9.84
CA ASP A 419 -31.75 14.86 10.61
C ASP A 419 -31.18 14.43 11.98
N SER A 420 -30.70 15.39 12.77
CA SER A 420 -30.15 15.19 14.13
C SER A 420 -28.81 14.44 14.19
N SER A 421 -28.02 14.51 13.13
CA SER A 421 -26.69 13.89 13.09
C SER A 421 -25.59 14.76 13.72
N GLU A 422 -24.44 14.16 14.05
CA GLU A 422 -23.22 14.86 14.46
C GLU A 422 -22.11 14.64 13.44
N LEU A 423 -21.47 15.73 12.99
CA LEU A 423 -20.32 15.70 12.09
C LEU A 423 -19.18 16.53 12.66
N VAL A 424 -18.04 15.89 12.93
CA VAL A 424 -16.81 16.57 13.38
C VAL A 424 -15.75 16.47 12.28
N ALA A 425 -15.33 17.60 11.71
CA ALA A 425 -14.33 17.67 10.66
C ALA A 425 -13.15 18.57 11.01
N VAL A 426 -11.94 18.11 10.71
CA VAL A 426 -10.69 18.88 10.83
C VAL A 426 -9.99 18.86 9.49
N LEU A 427 -9.85 20.03 8.86
CA LEU A 427 -9.03 20.22 7.66
C LEU A 427 -7.78 20.97 8.07
N GLU A 428 -6.63 20.32 8.02
CA GLU A 428 -5.34 20.89 8.40
C GLU A 428 -4.27 20.75 7.31
N ALA A 429 -3.60 21.85 6.98
CA ALA A 429 -2.48 21.88 6.04
C ALA A 429 -2.80 21.31 4.64
N ASN A 430 -4.05 21.42 4.19
CA ASN A 430 -4.45 21.01 2.84
C ASN A 430 -4.20 22.12 1.81
N THR A 431 -3.98 21.74 0.57
CA THR A 431 -3.93 22.65 -0.59
C THR A 431 -5.16 22.42 -1.46
N ILE A 432 -5.91 23.48 -1.75
CA ILE A 432 -7.09 23.46 -2.61
C ILE A 432 -6.92 24.50 -3.71
N SER A 433 -7.16 24.15 -4.97
CA SER A 433 -7.02 25.09 -6.09
C SER A 433 -7.95 24.72 -7.23
N GLY A 434 -8.40 25.73 -7.98
CA GLY A 434 -9.37 25.52 -9.07
C GLY A 434 -10.82 25.29 -8.60
N GLY A 435 -11.76 25.28 -9.54
CA GLY A 435 -13.18 25.01 -9.26
C GLY A 435 -14.06 26.21 -8.93
N GLN A 436 -15.35 25.94 -8.71
CA GLN A 436 -16.32 26.98 -8.36
C GLN A 436 -16.30 27.27 -6.85
N GLU A 437 -16.32 26.24 -6.01
CA GLU A 437 -16.35 26.34 -4.56
C GLU A 437 -15.30 25.41 -3.94
N ALA A 438 -14.58 25.85 -2.90
CA ALA A 438 -13.59 24.97 -2.26
C ALA A 438 -14.16 24.19 -1.09
N ILE A 439 -14.87 24.84 -0.17
CA ILE A 439 -15.46 24.16 0.99
C ILE A 439 -16.90 24.63 1.18
N VAL A 440 -17.82 23.68 1.32
CA VAL A 440 -19.20 23.90 1.76
C VAL A 440 -19.45 23.03 2.97
N ALA A 441 -19.86 23.65 4.07
CA ALA A 441 -20.21 22.99 5.31
C ALA A 441 -21.63 23.41 5.70
N ASP A 442 -22.54 22.44 5.76
CA ASP A 442 -23.97 22.66 6.00
C ASP A 442 -24.46 21.77 7.15
N ALA A 443 -25.23 22.38 8.06
CA ALA A 443 -25.85 21.72 9.19
C ALA A 443 -27.34 22.08 9.25
N ASP A 444 -28.19 21.16 8.85
CA ASP A 444 -29.65 21.33 8.78
C ASP A 444 -30.38 20.62 9.93
N ASP A 445 -31.68 20.93 10.07
CA ASP A 445 -32.56 20.43 11.13
C ASP A 445 -31.95 20.60 12.51
N THR A 446 -31.87 19.56 13.36
CA THR A 446 -31.26 19.62 14.70
C THR A 446 -29.85 19.03 14.75
N SER A 447 -29.12 19.13 13.65
CA SER A 447 -27.79 18.50 13.50
C SER A 447 -26.68 19.39 14.05
N ASP A 448 -25.62 18.76 14.54
CA ASP A 448 -24.45 19.42 15.10
C ASP A 448 -23.23 19.25 14.17
N LEU A 449 -22.64 20.35 13.71
CA LEU A 449 -21.44 20.36 12.89
C LEU A 449 -20.31 21.09 13.61
N ARG A 450 -19.15 20.43 13.74
CA ARG A 450 -17.92 21.04 14.26
C ARG A 450 -16.84 21.02 13.19
N LEU A 451 -16.29 22.18 12.86
CA LEU A 451 -15.33 22.34 11.76
C LEU A 451 -14.06 23.08 12.21
N ALA A 452 -12.90 22.45 12.09
CA ALA A 452 -11.62 23.15 12.15
C ALA A 452 -11.03 23.33 10.75
N LEU A 453 -10.66 24.56 10.41
CA LEU A 453 -9.90 24.93 9.22
C LEU A 453 -8.56 25.53 9.68
N ARG A 454 -7.49 24.73 9.65
CA ARG A 454 -6.16 25.11 10.16
C ARG A 454 -5.12 25.11 9.04
N ASN A 455 -4.43 26.23 8.83
CA ASN A 455 -3.28 26.32 7.93
C ASN A 455 -3.53 25.83 6.48
N ASN A 456 -4.78 25.86 5.99
CA ASN A 456 -5.09 25.43 4.64
C ASN A 456 -4.76 26.53 3.63
N ILE A 457 -4.39 26.11 2.43
CA ILE A 457 -3.97 26.99 1.35
C ILE A 457 -4.98 26.84 0.21
N ASN A 458 -5.75 27.87 -0.09
CA ASN A 458 -6.62 27.96 -1.25
C ASN A 458 -6.06 28.99 -2.24
N LEU A 459 -5.32 28.54 -3.26
CA LEU A 459 -4.57 29.40 -4.18
C LEU A 459 -5.21 29.46 -5.56
N ALA A 460 -5.91 30.58 -5.81
CA ALA A 460 -6.35 31.04 -7.13
C ALA A 460 -7.35 30.13 -7.88
N GLY A 461 -8.20 30.76 -8.69
CA GLY A 461 -9.18 30.08 -9.55
C GLY A 461 -10.52 29.75 -8.90
N VAL A 462 -10.59 29.69 -7.56
CA VAL A 462 -11.85 29.41 -6.83
C VAL A 462 -12.75 30.64 -6.78
N LEU A 463 -13.99 30.54 -7.28
CA LEU A 463 -14.94 31.65 -7.26
C LEU A 463 -15.42 31.97 -5.82
N ARG A 464 -15.58 30.95 -4.97
CA ARG A 464 -15.99 31.08 -3.56
C ARG A 464 -15.16 30.15 -2.69
N ALA A 465 -14.43 30.71 -1.73
CA ALA A 465 -13.46 29.92 -0.98
C ALA A 465 -14.14 29.01 0.04
N VAL A 466 -14.99 29.56 0.91
CA VAL A 466 -15.65 28.77 1.95
C VAL A 466 -17.07 29.28 2.15
N ARG A 467 -18.03 28.36 2.19
CA ARG A 467 -19.40 28.64 2.60
C ARG A 467 -19.74 27.78 3.80
N ILE A 468 -20.26 28.44 4.82
CA ILE A 468 -20.67 27.81 6.07
C ILE A 468 -22.13 28.19 6.33
N GLN A 469 -22.98 27.19 6.52
CA GLN A 469 -24.43 27.33 6.65
C GLN A 469 -24.97 26.53 7.84
N ALA A 470 -25.92 27.12 8.56
CA ALA A 470 -26.72 26.47 9.58
C ALA A 470 -28.22 26.69 9.30
N GLY A 471 -28.97 25.59 9.24
CA GLY A 471 -30.42 25.53 9.12
C GLY A 471 -31.15 25.98 10.40
N SER A 472 -32.48 25.91 10.41
CA SER A 472 -33.34 26.57 11.42
C SER A 472 -33.38 25.93 12.82
N ALA A 473 -32.59 24.89 13.09
CA ALA A 473 -32.45 24.32 14.43
C ALA A 473 -31.06 23.66 14.67
N GLY A 474 -30.11 23.83 13.74
CA GLY A 474 -28.83 23.13 13.74
C GLY A 474 -27.80 23.92 14.52
N SER A 475 -26.84 23.24 15.15
CA SER A 475 -25.70 23.90 15.77
C SER A 475 -24.47 23.78 14.87
N LEU A 476 -23.72 24.86 14.79
CA LEU A 476 -22.48 24.89 14.05
C LEU A 476 -21.42 25.60 14.89
N CYS A 477 -20.31 24.90 15.05
CA CYS A 477 -19.10 25.41 15.64
C CYS A 477 -17.95 25.40 14.63
N ALA A 478 -17.19 26.50 14.56
CA ALA A 478 -16.01 26.55 13.71
C ALA A 478 -14.76 27.19 14.35
N GLU A 479 -13.59 26.59 14.10
CA GLU A 479 -12.25 27.15 14.34
C GLU A 479 -11.58 27.45 13.00
N ILE A 480 -11.18 28.70 12.72
CA ILE A 480 -10.62 29.10 11.41
C ILE A 480 -9.35 29.93 11.60
N VAL A 481 -8.17 29.32 11.40
CA VAL A 481 -6.88 29.95 11.69
C VAL A 481 -5.78 29.59 10.68
N GLY A 482 -4.95 30.57 10.32
CA GLY A 482 -3.74 30.36 9.53
C GLY A 482 -3.99 30.06 8.04
N ASN A 483 -5.23 30.20 7.56
CA ASN A 483 -5.58 29.85 6.19
C ASN A 483 -5.22 30.96 5.20
N THR A 484 -5.01 30.57 3.94
CA THR A 484 -4.93 31.50 2.80
C THR A 484 -6.13 31.29 1.90
N PHE A 485 -6.94 32.32 1.67
CA PHE A 485 -8.14 32.27 0.83
C PHE A 485 -7.92 32.94 -0.53
N GLY A 486 -8.33 32.25 -1.59
CA GLY A 486 -8.45 32.74 -2.96
C GLY A 486 -9.77 33.44 -3.27
N GLY A 487 -10.73 33.46 -2.35
CA GLY A 487 -12.05 34.03 -2.54
C GLY A 487 -12.73 34.36 -1.22
N ASP A 488 -14.05 34.60 -1.27
CA ASP A 488 -14.79 34.99 -0.06
C ASP A 488 -14.94 33.84 0.94
N LEU A 489 -14.82 34.16 2.23
CA LEU A 489 -15.31 33.36 3.34
C LEU A 489 -16.73 33.85 3.69
N ARG A 490 -17.73 33.00 3.49
CA ARG A 490 -19.15 33.36 3.63
C ARG A 490 -19.83 32.60 4.76
N PHE A 491 -20.56 33.34 5.57
CA PHE A 491 -21.46 32.81 6.60
C PHE A 491 -22.90 33.15 6.23
N ASN A 492 -23.76 32.13 6.20
CA ASN A 492 -25.19 32.27 5.89
C ASN A 492 -26.03 31.67 7.03
N GLU A 493 -26.62 32.51 7.89
CA GLU A 493 -27.58 32.03 8.90
C GLU A 493 -29.00 32.08 8.34
N SER A 494 -29.75 30.99 8.48
CA SER A 494 -31.21 31.08 8.46
C SER A 494 -31.68 31.87 9.69
N THR A 495 -32.78 32.62 9.58
CA THR A 495 -33.09 33.81 10.41
C THR A 495 -33.43 33.59 11.89
N SER A 496 -32.97 32.52 12.56
CA SER A 496 -33.35 32.19 13.94
C SER A 496 -32.26 31.70 14.90
N ASP A 497 -31.05 31.31 14.45
CA ASP A 497 -30.17 30.46 15.29
C ASP A 497 -28.73 30.98 15.47
N SER A 498 -27.97 30.30 16.35
CA SER A 498 -26.63 30.70 16.79
C SER A 498 -25.53 29.98 15.99
N LEU A 499 -24.86 30.70 15.11
CA LEU A 499 -23.53 30.32 14.64
C LEU A 499 -22.50 30.66 15.72
N ASP A 500 -21.81 29.68 16.30
CA ASP A 500 -20.70 29.92 17.24
C ASP A 500 -19.36 29.72 16.52
N VAL A 501 -18.71 30.81 16.12
CA VAL A 501 -17.35 30.76 15.58
C VAL A 501 -16.38 31.07 16.72
N GLU A 502 -15.59 30.08 17.14
CA GLU A 502 -14.66 30.21 18.26
C GLU A 502 -13.41 31.03 17.88
N GLN A 503 -13.57 32.37 17.78
CA GLN A 503 -12.58 33.42 18.12
C GLN A 503 -13.16 34.85 17.85
N PHE A 504 -13.09 35.70 18.87
CA PHE A 504 -14.04 36.80 19.16
C PHE A 504 -13.87 38.18 18.51
N GLY A 505 -15.03 38.83 18.31
CA GLY A 505 -15.40 40.17 18.82
C GLY A 505 -15.91 41.19 17.79
N ASP A 506 -17.20 41.60 17.85
CA ASP A 506 -18.04 42.69 17.22
C ASP A 506 -17.65 43.26 15.84
N SER A 507 -16.65 42.67 15.22
CA SER A 507 -15.88 43.12 14.08
C SER A 507 -15.32 41.87 13.40
N MET A 508 -16.18 40.84 13.21
CA MET A 508 -15.83 39.52 12.68
C MET A 508 -14.86 39.59 11.50
N GLY A 509 -14.98 40.62 10.65
CA GLY A 509 -14.08 40.88 9.55
C GLY A 509 -12.61 41.15 9.92
N SER A 510 -12.33 41.89 11.01
CA SER A 510 -10.97 42.41 11.27
C SER A 510 -10.01 41.39 11.90
N VAL A 511 -10.49 40.55 12.82
CA VAL A 511 -9.69 39.52 13.50
C VAL A 511 -9.45 38.32 12.59
N LEU A 512 -10.50 37.82 11.92
CA LEU A 512 -10.36 36.74 10.93
C LEU A 512 -9.45 37.15 9.77
N ALA A 513 -9.50 38.41 9.32
CA ALA A 513 -8.55 38.96 8.34
C ALA A 513 -7.13 39.14 8.88
N THR A 514 -6.91 39.12 10.20
CA THR A 514 -5.58 39.17 10.81
C THR A 514 -4.97 37.77 10.95
N LEU A 515 -5.80 36.76 11.22
CA LEU A 515 -5.39 35.37 11.39
C LEU A 515 -5.30 34.59 10.06
N ASN A 516 -5.94 35.09 9.01
CA ASN A 516 -5.99 34.47 7.69
C ASN A 516 -5.55 35.47 6.62
N THR A 517 -4.99 34.97 5.52
CA THR A 517 -4.57 35.78 4.39
C THR A 517 -5.62 35.71 3.28
N PHE A 518 -6.13 36.85 2.82
CA PHE A 518 -7.03 36.92 1.66
C PHE A 518 -6.25 37.45 0.46
N THR A 519 -6.09 36.63 -0.58
CA THR A 519 -5.43 37.05 -1.82
C THR A 519 -6.41 37.76 -2.75
N THR A 520 -7.67 37.32 -2.74
CA THR A 520 -8.84 37.93 -3.38
C THR A 520 -10.07 37.69 -2.50
N GLY A 521 -11.09 38.56 -2.61
CA GLY A 521 -12.31 38.47 -1.79
C GLY A 521 -12.14 39.01 -0.36
N GLY A 522 -13.07 38.63 0.51
CA GLY A 522 -13.05 39.01 1.92
C GLY A 522 -13.99 38.15 2.77
N ILE A 523 -14.50 38.74 3.85
CA ILE A 523 -15.46 38.08 4.74
C ILE A 523 -16.85 38.66 4.46
N ASP A 524 -17.80 37.79 4.16
CA ASP A 524 -19.20 38.13 3.89
C ASP A 524 -20.13 37.43 4.89
N VAL A 525 -21.00 38.19 5.54
CA VAL A 525 -21.98 37.71 6.51
C VAL A 525 -23.34 38.10 5.98
N ALA A 526 -24.05 37.15 5.38
CA ALA A 526 -25.21 37.43 4.53
C ALA A 526 -26.48 37.75 5.33
N THR A 527 -26.75 36.99 6.40
CA THR A 527 -27.94 37.09 7.25
C THR A 527 -27.61 36.54 8.63
N GLY A 528 -28.19 37.08 9.70
CA GLY A 528 -28.02 36.56 11.06
C GLY A 528 -27.59 37.55 12.14
N THR A 529 -27.75 37.15 13.40
CA THR A 529 -27.14 37.84 14.55
C THR A 529 -26.30 36.81 15.26
N VAL A 530 -24.99 36.82 15.07
CA VAL A 530 -24.07 35.95 15.81
C VAL A 530 -24.26 36.24 17.30
N THR A 531 -24.89 35.31 18.01
CA THR A 531 -25.61 35.58 19.27
C THR A 531 -24.73 35.50 20.50
N SER A 532 -23.65 34.74 20.42
CA SER A 532 -22.65 34.69 21.47
C SER A 532 -21.40 34.07 20.91
N VAL A 533 -20.29 34.47 21.49
CA VAL A 533 -19.07 33.72 21.38
C VAL A 533 -18.69 33.39 22.82
N THR A 534 -18.22 32.16 23.05
CA THR A 534 -17.75 31.70 24.37
C THR A 534 -16.37 31.09 24.25
N ASP A 535 -15.52 31.36 25.24
CA ASP A 535 -14.23 30.68 25.41
C ASP A 535 -14.53 29.34 26.11
N ASN A 536 -14.42 28.22 25.39
CA ASN A 536 -14.57 26.82 25.84
C ASN A 536 -15.93 26.11 25.66
N ALA A 537 -16.77 26.42 24.67
CA ALA A 537 -17.97 25.58 24.44
C ALA A 537 -17.74 24.48 23.39
N CYS A 538 -16.80 24.68 22.48
CA CYS A 538 -16.55 23.78 21.38
C CYS A 538 -15.20 23.08 21.52
N SER A 539 -15.26 21.82 21.98
CA SER A 539 -14.11 20.94 21.91
C SER A 539 -14.01 20.37 20.50
N ILE A 540 -13.06 20.87 19.71
CA ILE A 540 -12.63 20.27 18.43
C ILE A 540 -11.29 19.53 18.68
N PRO A 541 -11.10 18.32 18.13
CA PRO A 541 -9.86 17.55 18.27
C PRO A 541 -8.56 18.25 17.85
#